data_AF-A0A6P3YDF3-F1
#
_entry.id   AF-A0A6P3YDF3-F1
#
_cell.length_a   1.000
_cell.length_b   1.000
_cell.length_c   1.000
_cell.angle_alpha   90.00
_cell.angle_beta   90.00
_cell.angle_gamma   90.00
#
_symmetry.space_group_name_H-M   'P 1'
#
loop_
_entity.id
_entity.type
_entity.pdbx_description
1 polymer ?
#
loop_
_entity_poly.entity_id
_entity_poly.type
_entity_poly.pdbx_seq_one_letter_code
_entity_poly.pdbx_strand_id
1 'polypeptide(L)'
;MTKKLFALANNKCAIEGANGVMMQECLLGGHLYLQVIKEKLVSWLTSLKVSILKRAKSAGNRYILSIQEMLNCCKFGSSIESQMESFLSTGNLRSSTGLGLTQSTGLTIVAENINRMRYMNHFRAIHRGSFFQGMRTTEARQLLPDAW
;
A
#
# COMPACT_ATOMS: atom_id res chain seq x y z
N MET A 1 -19.47 12.94 13.58
CA MET A 1 -19.49 13.16 12.12
C MET A 1 -20.81 13.77 11.62
N THR A 2 -21.98 13.20 11.92
CA THR A 2 -23.29 13.71 11.46
C THR A 2 -23.58 15.18 11.82
N LYS A 3 -23.20 15.62 13.03
CA LYS A 3 -23.31 17.03 13.43
C LYS A 3 -22.47 17.98 12.57
N LYS A 4 -21.24 17.59 12.21
CA LYS A 4 -20.36 18.38 11.32
C LYS A 4 -20.95 18.45 9.91
N LEU A 5 -21.51 17.33 9.42
CA LEU A 5 -22.20 17.28 8.13
C LEU A 5 -23.38 18.26 8.08
N PHE A 6 -24.26 18.26 9.08
CA PHE A 6 -25.37 19.22 9.15
C PHE A 6 -24.90 20.66 9.34
N ALA A 7 -23.80 20.89 10.06
CA ALA A 7 -23.23 22.22 10.20
C ALA A 7 -22.69 22.76 8.86
N LEU A 8 -22.01 21.92 8.08
CA LEU A 8 -21.53 22.25 6.74
C LEU A 8 -22.68 22.52 5.77
N ALA A 9 -23.70 21.65 5.74
CA ALA A 9 -24.87 21.81 4.88
C ALA A 9 -25.66 23.10 5.18
N ASN A 10 -25.64 23.55 6.44
CA ASN A 10 -26.24 24.82 6.87
C ASN A 10 -25.28 26.01 6.80
N ASN A 11 -24.13 25.89 6.11
CA ASN A 11 -23.10 26.93 5.97
C ASN A 11 -22.57 27.51 7.30
N LYS A 12 -22.64 26.72 8.39
CA LYS A 12 -22.09 27.10 9.71
C LYS A 12 -20.62 26.73 9.87
N CYS A 13 -20.00 26.14 8.83
CA CYS A 13 -18.62 25.70 8.82
C CYS A 13 -18.01 25.98 7.44
N ALA A 14 -16.73 26.33 7.40
CA ALA A 14 -16.00 26.50 6.15
C ALA A 14 -15.77 25.16 5.45
N ILE A 15 -15.71 25.18 4.11
CA ILE A 15 -15.37 23.99 3.33
C ILE A 15 -13.88 23.72 3.48
N GLU A 16 -13.54 22.54 3.99
CA GLU A 16 -12.16 22.09 4.15
C GLU A 16 -11.66 21.46 2.84
N GLY A 17 -10.58 21.99 2.29
CA GLY A 17 -9.93 21.42 1.11
C GLY A 17 -8.86 20.39 1.48
N ALA A 18 -8.75 19.30 0.72
CA ALA A 18 -7.73 18.27 0.93
C ALA A 18 -6.29 18.69 0.53
N ASN A 19 -6.14 19.88 -0.06
CA ASN A 19 -4.85 20.37 -0.56
C ASN A 19 -4.02 21.12 0.49
N GLY A 20 -4.63 21.59 1.58
CA GLY A 20 -3.90 22.23 2.68
C GLY A 20 -3.01 21.23 3.41
N VAL A 21 -1.78 21.63 3.72
CA VAL A 21 -0.80 20.81 4.45
C VAL A 21 -1.35 20.41 5.82
N MET A 22 -2.15 21.27 6.45
CA MET A 22 -2.83 20.98 7.71
C MET A 22 -3.77 19.76 7.66
N MET A 23 -4.25 19.37 6.48
CA MET A 23 -5.14 18.20 6.28
C MET A 23 -4.40 16.97 5.76
N GLN A 24 -3.06 17.01 5.69
CA GLN A 24 -2.23 15.95 5.16
C GLN A 24 -1.39 15.28 6.24
N GLU A 25 -1.06 14.02 6.00
CA GLU A 25 -0.08 13.27 6.77
C GLU A 25 0.94 12.62 5.83
N CYS A 26 2.09 12.24 6.39
CA CYS A 26 3.17 11.62 5.64
C CYS A 26 3.18 10.11 5.83
N LEU A 27 2.89 9.36 4.76
CA LEU A 27 3.11 7.92 4.76
C LEU A 27 4.61 7.62 4.62
N LEU A 28 5.24 7.12 5.69
CA LEU A 28 6.66 6.76 5.67
C LEU A 28 6.88 5.42 4.94
N GLY A 29 8.04 5.28 4.29
CA GLY A 29 8.41 4.07 3.56
C GLY A 29 8.39 2.79 4.42
N GLY A 30 8.78 2.89 5.70
CA GLY A 30 8.70 1.76 6.63
C GLY A 30 7.26 1.32 6.92
N HIS A 31 6.33 2.26 7.08
CA HIS A 31 4.91 1.95 7.27
C HIS A 31 4.31 1.30 6.02
N LEU A 32 4.64 1.83 4.84
CA LEU A 32 4.23 1.23 3.58
C LEU A 32 4.77 -0.20 3.44
N TYR A 33 6.05 -0.41 3.76
CA TYR A 33 6.65 -1.75 3.75
C TYR A 33 5.90 -2.73 4.66
N LEU A 34 5.54 -2.30 5.87
CA LEU A 34 4.74 -3.09 6.82
C LEU A 34 3.32 -3.37 6.31
N GLN A 35 2.69 -2.43 5.62
CA GLN A 35 1.37 -2.64 5.02
C GLN A 35 1.44 -3.67 3.88
N VAL A 36 2.45 -3.58 3.01
CA VAL A 36 2.64 -4.52 1.91
C VAL A 36 2.93 -5.92 2.44
N ILE A 37 3.89 -6.08 3.37
CA ILE A 37 4.23 -7.40 3.91
C ILE A 37 3.05 -8.03 4.66
N LYS A 38 2.27 -7.23 5.38
CA LYS A 38 1.03 -7.70 6.04
C LYS A 38 0.06 -8.26 5.01
N GLU A 39 -0.20 -7.54 3.91
CA GLU A 39 -1.11 -8.02 2.87
C GLU A 39 -0.59 -9.31 2.21
N LYS A 40 0.73 -9.41 1.96
CA LYS A 40 1.34 -10.63 1.40
C LYS A 40 1.23 -11.83 2.33
N LEU A 41 1.44 -11.64 3.63
CA LEU A 41 1.26 -12.67 4.66
C LEU A 41 -0.19 -13.16 4.73
N VAL A 42 -1.15 -12.23 4.73
CA VAL A 42 -2.58 -12.57 4.72
C VAL A 42 -2.93 -13.35 3.45
N SER A 43 -2.47 -12.89 2.30
CA SER A 43 -2.69 -13.59 1.02
C SER A 43 -2.11 -15.01 1.05
N TRP A 44 -0.90 -15.18 1.58
CA TRP A 44 -0.27 -16.48 1.73
C TRP A 44 -1.07 -17.43 2.63
N LEU A 45 -1.55 -16.95 3.80
CA LEU A 45 -2.41 -17.73 4.69
C LEU A 45 -3.73 -18.13 4.01
N THR A 46 -4.34 -17.23 3.24
CA THR A 46 -5.55 -17.53 2.47
C THR A 46 -5.28 -18.60 1.40
N SER A 47 -4.17 -18.50 0.67
CA SER A 47 -3.76 -19.51 -0.32
C SER A 47 -3.51 -20.88 0.32
N LEU A 48 -2.90 -20.91 1.51
CA LEU A 48 -2.68 -22.13 2.28
C LEU A 48 -4.01 -22.75 2.70
N LYS A 49 -4.95 -21.97 3.24
CA LYS A 49 -6.31 -22.43 3.58
C LYS A 49 -7.01 -23.03 2.36
N VAL A 50 -6.97 -22.36 1.22
CA VAL A 50 -7.61 -22.84 -0.02
C VAL A 50 -6.97 -24.16 -0.48
N SER A 51 -5.65 -24.30 -0.37
CA SER A 51 -4.93 -25.51 -0.75
C SER A 51 -5.31 -26.71 0.11
N ILE A 52 -5.43 -26.51 1.43
CA ILE A 52 -5.89 -27.54 2.37
C ILE A 52 -7.33 -27.95 2.05
N LEU A 53 -8.25 -26.97 1.90
CA LEU A 53 -9.66 -27.25 1.62
C LEU A 53 -9.85 -27.98 0.29
N LYS A 54 -9.06 -27.65 -0.73
CA LYS A 54 -9.11 -28.33 -2.03
C LYS A 54 -8.71 -29.80 -1.90
N ARG A 55 -7.64 -30.10 -1.16
CA ARG A 55 -7.18 -31.47 -0.91
C ARG A 55 -8.15 -32.26 -0.05
N ALA A 56 -8.72 -31.64 0.98
CA ALA A 56 -9.76 -32.25 1.80
C ALA A 56 -10.98 -32.65 0.97
N LYS A 57 -11.43 -31.78 0.05
CA LYS A 57 -12.50 -32.11 -0.90
C LYS A 57 -12.16 -33.28 -1.82
N SER A 58 -10.92 -33.37 -2.31
CA SER A 58 -10.50 -34.47 -3.20
C SER A 58 -10.33 -35.80 -2.47
N ALA A 59 -9.88 -35.80 -1.20
CA ALA A 59 -9.66 -37.01 -0.42
C ALA A 59 -10.93 -37.54 0.28
N GLY A 60 -11.96 -36.69 0.45
CA GLY A 60 -13.21 -37.04 1.13
C GLY A 60 -13.01 -37.33 2.62
N ASN A 61 -13.79 -38.26 3.18
CA ASN A 61 -13.76 -38.62 4.61
C ASN A 61 -12.42 -39.21 5.11
N ARG A 62 -11.46 -39.49 4.23
CA ARG A 62 -10.13 -40.03 4.60
C ARG A 62 -9.07 -38.93 4.78
N TYR A 63 -9.46 -37.67 4.71
CA TYR A 63 -8.52 -36.57 4.86
C TYR A 63 -8.02 -36.44 6.30
N ILE A 64 -6.70 -36.53 6.49
CA ILE A 64 -6.06 -36.32 7.79
C ILE A 64 -4.96 -35.28 7.58
N LEU A 65 -5.11 -34.10 8.20
CA LEU A 65 -4.10 -33.04 8.17
C LEU A 65 -2.86 -33.47 8.96
N SER A 66 -1.97 -34.21 8.32
CA SER A 66 -0.67 -34.59 8.89
C SER A 66 0.36 -33.48 8.70
N ILE A 67 1.45 -33.52 9.48
CA ILE A 67 2.58 -32.59 9.34
C ILE A 67 3.16 -32.66 7.91
N GLN A 68 3.24 -33.86 7.33
CA GLN A 68 3.73 -34.05 5.95
C GLN A 68 2.81 -33.38 4.92
N GLU A 69 1.49 -33.47 5.09
CA GLU A 69 0.56 -32.79 4.21
C GLU A 69 0.63 -31.27 4.34
N MET A 70 0.80 -30.76 5.56
CA MET A 70 0.99 -29.33 5.81
C MET A 70 2.27 -28.81 5.13
N LEU A 71 3.39 -29.53 5.28
CA LEU A 71 4.64 -29.20 4.58
C LEU A 71 4.47 -29.25 3.05
N ASN A 72 3.72 -30.23 2.55
CA ASN A 72 3.40 -30.32 1.12
C ASN A 72 2.54 -29.13 0.67
N CYS A 73 1.55 -28.68 1.44
CA CYS A 73 0.76 -27.50 1.13
C CYS A 73 1.59 -26.21 1.13
N CYS A 74 2.53 -26.07 2.09
CA CYS A 74 3.43 -24.92 2.16
C CYS A 74 4.34 -24.80 0.93
N LYS A 75 4.80 -25.93 0.35
CA LYS A 75 5.65 -25.94 -0.86
C LYS A 75 4.98 -25.36 -2.10
N PHE A 76 3.65 -25.42 -2.18
CA PHE A 76 2.89 -24.86 -3.31
C PHE A 76 2.47 -23.40 -3.10
N GLY A 77 2.77 -22.82 -1.93
CA GLY A 77 2.49 -21.41 -1.65
C GLY A 77 3.41 -20.49 -2.44
N SER A 78 2.88 -19.34 -2.89
CA SER A 78 3.71 -18.28 -3.45
C SER A 78 4.68 -17.76 -2.39
N SER A 79 5.96 -17.59 -2.74
CA SER A 79 6.93 -17.03 -1.82
C SER A 79 6.65 -15.54 -1.58
N ILE A 80 6.68 -15.15 -0.31
CA ILE A 80 6.53 -13.75 0.09
C ILE A 80 7.77 -12.96 -0.34
N GLU A 81 8.95 -13.58 -0.24
CA GLU A 81 10.25 -13.01 -0.61
C GLU A 81 10.27 -12.50 -2.05
N SER A 82 9.92 -13.36 -3.02
CA SER A 82 9.89 -12.97 -4.45
C SER A 82 8.92 -11.82 -4.73
N GLN A 83 7.78 -11.79 -4.01
CA GLN A 83 6.81 -10.71 -4.16
C GLN A 83 7.33 -9.39 -3.58
N MET A 84 8.02 -9.44 -2.44
CA MET A 84 8.63 -8.26 -1.83
C MET A 84 9.82 -7.76 -2.67
N GLU A 85 10.64 -8.66 -3.22
CA GLU A 85 11.73 -8.32 -4.13
C GLU A 85 11.21 -7.67 -5.41
N SER A 86 10.14 -8.20 -6.00
CA SER A 86 9.48 -7.60 -7.17
C SER A 86 8.92 -6.22 -6.85
N PHE A 87 8.32 -6.03 -5.67
CA PHE A 87 7.85 -4.72 -5.22
C PHE A 87 8.99 -3.72 -5.07
N LEU A 88 10.08 -4.09 -4.40
CA LEU A 88 11.22 -3.20 -4.18
C LEU A 88 11.94 -2.84 -5.48
N SER A 89 12.11 -3.82 -6.38
CA SER A 89 12.81 -3.64 -7.66
C SER A 89 12.02 -2.82 -8.67
N THR A 90 10.70 -2.98 -8.74
CA THR A 90 9.87 -2.34 -9.77
C THR A 90 9.05 -1.15 -9.27
N GLY A 91 8.87 -1.02 -7.95
CA GLY A 91 7.98 -0.02 -7.36
C GLY A 91 6.50 -0.26 -7.66
N ASN A 92 6.13 -1.41 -8.21
CA ASN A 92 4.76 -1.77 -8.57
C ASN A 92 4.12 -2.65 -7.48
N LEU A 93 3.06 -2.12 -6.88
CA LEU A 93 2.25 -2.81 -5.89
C LEU A 93 1.15 -3.63 -6.55
N ARG A 94 1.28 -4.95 -6.45
CA ARG A 94 0.18 -5.89 -6.76
C ARG A 94 -0.59 -6.20 -5.48
N SER A 95 -1.66 -5.44 -5.26
CA SER A 95 -2.52 -5.50 -4.08
C SER A 95 -3.96 -5.73 -4.51
N SER A 96 -4.71 -6.57 -3.79
CA SER A 96 -6.16 -6.74 -4.04
C SER A 96 -6.98 -5.67 -3.34
N THR A 97 -6.44 -5.10 -2.25
CA THR A 97 -7.10 -4.05 -1.46
C THR A 97 -6.71 -2.63 -1.91
N GLY A 98 -5.61 -2.50 -2.66
CA GLY A 98 -5.02 -1.22 -3.05
C GLY A 98 -4.34 -0.47 -1.88
N LEU A 99 -4.31 -1.04 -0.66
CA LEU A 99 -3.78 -0.44 0.56
C LEU A 99 -4.35 0.96 0.90
N GLY A 100 -5.50 1.33 0.33
CA GLY A 100 -6.07 2.68 0.46
C GLY A 100 -5.29 3.76 -0.29
N LEU A 101 -4.33 3.38 -1.15
CA LEU A 101 -3.57 4.29 -1.99
C LEU A 101 -4.29 4.55 -3.31
N THR A 102 -4.13 5.76 -3.83
CA THR A 102 -4.67 6.16 -5.15
C THR A 102 -3.77 5.74 -6.31
N GLN A 103 -2.55 5.24 -6.02
CA GLN A 103 -1.59 4.77 -7.01
C GLN A 103 -1.06 3.38 -6.64
N SER A 104 -0.70 2.59 -7.65
CA SER A 104 -0.10 1.27 -7.50
C SER A 104 1.32 1.17 -8.07
N THR A 105 1.86 2.24 -8.66
CA THR A 105 3.16 2.25 -9.32
C THR A 105 4.03 3.40 -8.80
N GLY A 106 5.35 3.31 -8.99
CA GLY A 106 6.29 4.35 -8.58
C GLY A 106 6.45 4.50 -7.06
N LEU A 107 6.24 3.42 -6.31
CA LEU A 107 6.33 3.41 -4.84
C LEU A 107 7.76 3.22 -4.31
N THR A 108 8.68 2.79 -5.15
CA THR A 108 10.12 2.72 -4.85
C THR A 108 10.91 3.43 -5.93
N ILE A 109 12.07 3.94 -5.54
CA ILE A 109 13.02 4.62 -6.43
C ILE A 109 14.43 4.10 -6.13
N VAL A 110 15.31 4.19 -7.12
CA VAL A 110 16.74 3.93 -6.91
C VAL A 110 17.36 5.17 -6.28
N ALA A 111 18.04 4.98 -5.15
CA ALA A 111 18.81 6.06 -4.54
C ALA A 111 20.12 6.28 -5.31
N GLU A 112 20.17 7.34 -6.12
CA GLU A 112 21.32 7.62 -6.96
C GLU A 112 22.47 8.27 -6.17
N ASN A 113 23.69 7.74 -6.35
CA ASN A 113 24.90 8.21 -5.69
C ASN A 113 25.80 9.03 -6.65
N ILE A 114 25.24 10.07 -7.26
CA ILE A 114 26.02 10.99 -8.13
C ILE A 114 26.83 11.97 -7.29
N ASN A 115 26.20 12.57 -6.29
CA ASN A 115 26.85 13.46 -5.34
C ASN A 115 26.08 13.42 -4.01
N ARG A 116 26.72 13.92 -2.94
CA ARG A 116 26.17 13.88 -1.58
C ARG A 116 24.82 14.59 -1.47
N MET A 117 24.64 15.72 -2.16
CA MET A 117 23.36 16.45 -2.15
C MET A 117 22.24 15.63 -2.78
N ARG A 118 22.48 15.02 -3.94
CA ARG A 118 21.51 14.17 -4.63
C ARG A 118 21.14 12.96 -3.78
N TYR A 119 22.13 12.26 -3.21
CA TYR A 119 21.86 11.11 -2.35
C TYR A 119 20.98 11.50 -1.15
N MET A 120 21.32 12.57 -0.44
CA MET A 120 20.57 13.03 0.74
C MET A 120 19.15 13.53 0.41
N ASN A 121 18.96 14.12 -0.77
CA ASN A 121 17.64 14.61 -1.19
C ASN A 121 16.59 13.49 -1.32
N HIS A 122 16.97 12.26 -1.69
CA HIS A 122 16.03 11.14 -1.77
C HIS A 122 15.34 10.85 -0.43
N PHE A 123 16.04 11.06 0.70
CA PHE A 123 15.51 10.80 2.04
C PHE A 123 14.71 11.97 2.62
N ARG A 124 14.70 13.12 1.93
CA ARG A 124 13.88 14.30 2.28
C ARG A 124 12.73 14.54 1.30
N ALA A 125 12.78 13.90 0.14
CA ALA A 125 11.74 14.03 -0.88
C ALA A 125 10.40 13.47 -0.39
N ILE A 126 9.33 14.22 -0.65
CA ILE A 126 7.95 13.78 -0.45
C ILE A 126 7.18 14.06 -1.75
N HIS A 127 6.22 13.20 -2.08
CA HIS A 127 5.37 13.39 -3.25
C HIS A 127 3.90 13.20 -2.90
N ARG A 128 3.01 13.87 -3.65
CA ARG A 128 1.55 13.74 -3.50
C ARG A 128 0.96 12.50 -4.17
N GLY A 129 1.70 11.92 -5.11
CA GLY A 129 1.30 10.74 -5.89
C GLY A 129 1.13 11.06 -7.38
N SER A 130 1.41 10.06 -8.21
CA SER A 130 1.26 10.08 -9.67
C SER A 130 -0.16 10.42 -10.13
N PHE A 131 -1.18 10.09 -9.33
CA PHE A 131 -2.57 10.46 -9.59
C PHE A 131 -2.73 11.96 -9.90
N PHE A 132 -2.05 12.82 -9.14
CA PHE A 132 -2.12 14.28 -9.31
C PHE A 132 -1.34 14.78 -10.54
N GLN A 133 -0.38 14.00 -11.06
CA GLN A 133 0.38 14.39 -12.24
C GLN A 133 -0.51 14.47 -13.49
N GLY A 134 -1.52 13.59 -13.59
CA GLY A 134 -2.48 13.59 -14.70
C GLY A 134 -3.57 14.67 -14.61
N MET A 135 -3.70 15.37 -13.47
CA MET A 135 -4.73 16.40 -13.30
C MET A 135 -4.36 17.70 -14.02
N ARG A 136 -5.33 18.25 -14.74
CA ARG A 136 -5.20 19.52 -15.50
C ARG A 136 -5.29 20.78 -14.62
N THR A 137 -5.78 20.66 -13.38
CA THR A 137 -5.88 21.77 -12.43
C THR A 137 -4.55 22.04 -11.74
N THR A 138 -4.24 23.30 -11.44
CA THR A 138 -2.97 23.71 -10.83
C THR A 138 -3.00 23.77 -9.30
N GLU A 139 -4.17 23.63 -8.67
CA GLU A 139 -4.36 23.78 -7.23
C GLU A 139 -3.43 22.90 -6.39
N ALA A 140 -3.22 21.63 -6.79
CA ALA A 140 -2.34 20.71 -6.07
C ALA A 140 -0.84 21.02 -6.21
N ARG A 141 -0.47 21.96 -7.10
CA ARG A 141 0.92 22.37 -7.39
C ARG A 141 1.27 23.73 -6.79
N GLN A 142 0.29 24.42 -6.20
CA GLN A 142 0.48 25.74 -5.60
C GLN A 142 1.15 25.61 -4.22
N LEU A 143 2.12 26.49 -3.93
CA LEU A 143 2.64 26.65 -2.56
C LEU A 143 1.62 27.40 -1.72
N LEU A 144 1.19 26.79 -0.62
CA LEU A 144 0.19 27.36 0.29
C LEU A 144 0.87 27.95 1.54
N PRO A 145 0.28 28.98 2.18
CA PRO A 145 0.87 29.61 3.38
C PRO A 145 0.99 28.67 4.60
N ASP A 146 0.19 27.60 4.66
CA ASP A 146 0.24 26.60 5.72
C ASP A 146 1.42 25.62 5.57
N ALA A 147 2.24 25.77 4.53
CA ALA A 147 3.47 25.02 4.32
C ALA A 147 4.73 25.69 4.92
N TRP A 148 4.55 26.75 5.72
CA TRP A 148 5.64 27.48 6.39
C TRP A 148 6.18 26.73 7.62
#